data_AF-A0A0R2CSF1-F1
#
_entry.id   AF-A0A0R2CSF1-F1
#
_cell.length_a   1.000
_cell.length_b   1.000
_cell.length_c   1.000
_cell.angle_alpha   90.00
_cell.angle_beta   90.00
_cell.angle_gamma   90.00
#
_symmetry.space_group_name_H-M   'P 1'
#
loop_
_entity.id
_entity.type
_entity.pdbx_description
1 polymer ?
#
loop_
_entity_poly.entity_id
_entity_poly.type
_entity_poly.pdbx_seq_one_letter_code
_entity_poly.pdbx_strand_id
1 'polypeptide(L)'
;MFKVSYLGRPQPAERPRARFSNQGHYYIYNPPKYAEYKQKLIEFFNGFAEDPELVNLFDKKKIPYGLSVKIVFRFSVKNPNDNPFYTLRPDIDNLFKGIIDSLFQSKVNQVLDGIETDKNGNPIHDEFGNDIPHFKQRIDDSRVVHTEMLKLKATEESPEGFTLIVRNLGLEAIS
;
A
#
# COMPACT_ATOMS: atom_id res chain seq x y z
N MET A 1 -7.47 -16.42 6.01
CA MET A 1 -6.19 -15.95 5.42
C MET A 1 -6.58 -15.13 4.20
N PHE A 2 -6.35 -13.82 4.20
CA PHE A 2 -6.79 -13.00 3.07
C PHE A 2 -5.82 -13.15 1.89
N LYS A 3 -6.37 -13.39 0.69
CA LYS A 3 -5.59 -13.51 -0.56
C LYS A 3 -6.29 -12.77 -1.68
N VAL A 4 -5.55 -11.89 -2.36
CA VAL A 4 -6.08 -11.10 -3.46
C VAL A 4 -5.05 -10.93 -4.57
N SER A 5 -5.51 -10.84 -5.82
CA SER A 5 -4.68 -10.53 -6.98
C SER A 5 -5.10 -9.21 -7.61
N TYR A 6 -4.12 -8.36 -7.90
CA TYR A 6 -4.29 -7.10 -8.61
C TYR A 6 -3.71 -7.23 -10.02
N LEU A 7 -4.45 -6.76 -11.01
CA LEU A 7 -4.01 -6.66 -12.40
C LEU A 7 -3.55 -5.23 -12.67
N GLY A 8 -2.34 -5.09 -13.21
CA GLY A 8 -1.71 -3.80 -13.47
C GLY A 8 -0.28 -3.78 -12.95
N ARG A 9 0.60 -3.10 -13.69
CA ARG A 9 2.03 -3.03 -13.38
C ARG A 9 2.27 -2.45 -11.99
N PRO A 10 2.91 -3.20 -11.07
CA PRO A 10 3.30 -2.67 -9.78
C PRO A 10 4.28 -1.49 -9.94
N GLN A 11 4.01 -0.38 -9.26
CA GLN A 11 4.86 0.81 -9.28
C GLN A 11 5.56 0.99 -7.94
N PRO A 12 6.87 1.33 -7.93
CA PRO A 12 7.59 1.56 -6.68
C PRO A 12 7.08 2.84 -6.01
N ALA A 13 7.07 2.84 -4.67
CA ALA A 13 6.97 4.07 -3.90
C ALA A 13 8.08 5.03 -4.33
N GLU A 14 7.70 6.12 -5.00
CA GLU A 14 8.66 7.12 -5.42
C GLU A 14 9.21 7.84 -4.19
N ARG A 15 10.54 7.87 -4.08
CA ARG A 15 11.20 8.64 -3.02
C ARG A 15 10.98 10.12 -3.31
N PRO A 16 10.68 10.93 -2.27
CA PRO A 16 10.57 12.37 -2.43
C PRO A 16 11.87 12.92 -3.03
N ARG A 17 11.76 13.77 -4.05
CA ARG A 17 12.93 14.32 -4.75
C ARG A 17 13.16 15.76 -4.31
N ALA A 18 14.41 16.08 -3.97
CA ALA A 18 14.82 17.46 -3.80
C ALA A 18 14.66 18.22 -5.11
N ARG A 19 13.93 19.33 -5.07
CA ARG A 19 13.78 20.28 -6.18
C ARG A 19 14.03 21.70 -5.68
N PHE A 20 14.44 22.55 -6.61
CA PHE A 20 14.54 23.99 -6.38
C PHE A 20 13.47 24.69 -7.20
N SER A 21 12.80 25.68 -6.63
CA SER A 21 11.90 26.55 -7.37
C SER A 21 12.71 27.49 -8.27
N ASN A 22 12.04 28.12 -9.25
CA ASN A 22 12.68 29.15 -10.08
C ASN A 22 13.16 30.37 -9.27
N GLN A 23 12.72 30.50 -8.01
CA GLN A 23 13.12 31.53 -7.05
C GLN A 23 14.20 31.05 -6.07
N GLY A 24 14.76 29.84 -6.27
CA GLY A 24 15.82 29.28 -5.44
C GLY A 24 15.36 28.61 -4.14
N HIS A 25 14.04 28.47 -3.92
CA HIS A 25 13.53 27.79 -2.73
C HIS A 25 13.66 26.28 -2.84
N TYR A 26 14.22 25.65 -1.80
CA TYR A 26 14.25 24.20 -1.67
C TYR A 26 12.86 23.67 -1.32
N TYR A 27 12.39 22.67 -2.05
CA TYR A 27 11.18 21.93 -1.69
C TYR A 27 11.32 20.45 -2.02
N ILE A 28 10.53 19.63 -1.31
CA ILE A 28 10.45 18.20 -1.51
C ILE A 28 9.29 17.94 -2.48
N TYR A 29 9.61 17.36 -3.65
CA TYR A 29 8.63 17.04 -4.68
C TYR A 29 8.24 15.56 -4.66
N ASN A 30 6.94 15.29 -4.53
CA ASN A 30 6.34 13.97 -4.71
C ASN A 30 5.69 13.89 -6.10
N PRO A 31 6.11 12.96 -6.97
CA PRO A 31 5.56 12.83 -8.32
C PRO A 31 4.07 12.44 -8.33
N PRO A 32 3.21 13.11 -9.13
CA PRO A 32 1.77 12.84 -9.20
C PRO A 32 1.42 11.40 -9.58
N LYS A 33 2.22 10.77 -10.46
CA LYS A 33 1.99 9.41 -10.95
C LYS A 33 1.92 8.38 -9.82
N TYR A 34 2.75 8.54 -8.79
CA TYR A 34 2.71 7.64 -7.64
C TYR A 34 1.45 7.86 -6.79
N ALA A 35 1.02 9.10 -6.62
CA ALA A 35 -0.22 9.40 -5.89
C ALA A 35 -1.44 8.78 -6.57
N GLU A 36 -1.54 8.86 -7.90
CA GLU A 36 -2.59 8.20 -8.69
C GLU A 36 -2.56 6.68 -8.52
N TYR A 37 -1.38 6.06 -8.59
CA TYR A 37 -1.23 4.62 -8.38
C TYR A 37 -1.64 4.21 -6.96
N LYS A 38 -1.18 4.95 -5.95
CA LYS A 38 -1.51 4.72 -4.54
C LYS A 38 -3.02 4.80 -4.30
N GLN A 39 -3.69 5.79 -4.90
CA GLN A 39 -5.14 5.96 -4.82
C GLN A 39 -5.88 4.78 -5.47
N LYS A 40 -5.44 4.33 -6.65
CA LYS A 40 -6.02 3.14 -7.30
C LYS A 40 -5.91 1.88 -6.44
N LEU A 41 -4.79 1.70 -5.75
CA LEU A 41 -4.63 0.58 -4.83
C LEU A 41 -5.52 0.72 -3.58
N ILE A 42 -5.66 1.92 -3.02
CA ILE A 42 -6.58 2.19 -1.91
C ILE A 42 -8.01 1.83 -2.32
N GLU A 43 -8.45 2.28 -3.49
CA GLU A 43 -9.77 1.95 -4.04
C GLU A 43 -9.95 0.45 -4.28
N PHE A 44 -8.92 -0.21 -4.81
CA PHE A 44 -8.92 -1.66 -4.96
C PHE A 44 -9.11 -2.38 -3.62
N PHE A 45 -8.39 -2.00 -2.56
CA PHE A 45 -8.56 -2.60 -1.24
C PHE A 45 -9.90 -2.22 -0.58
N ASN A 46 -10.42 -1.01 -0.84
CA ASN A 46 -11.75 -0.60 -0.39
C ASN A 46 -12.86 -1.49 -0.94
N GLY A 47 -12.67 -2.10 -2.12
CA GLY A 47 -13.58 -3.11 -2.68
C GLY A 47 -13.76 -4.34 -1.80
N PHE A 48 -12.87 -4.57 -0.83
CA PHE A 48 -12.91 -5.68 0.13
C PHE A 48 -13.26 -5.21 1.55
N ALA A 49 -13.87 -4.02 1.72
CA ALA A 49 -14.17 -3.48 3.04
C ALA A 49 -15.15 -4.30 3.87
N GLU A 50 -15.97 -5.11 3.22
CA GLU A 50 -16.92 -6.03 3.86
C GLU A 50 -16.39 -7.47 3.92
N ASP A 51 -15.20 -7.74 3.37
CA ASP A 51 -14.60 -9.08 3.38
C ASP A 51 -14.23 -9.47 4.83
N PRO A 52 -14.84 -10.55 5.37
CA PRO A 52 -14.60 -10.93 6.77
C PRO A 52 -13.14 -11.29 7.05
N GLU A 53 -12.43 -11.88 6.09
CA GLU A 53 -11.02 -12.22 6.27
C GLU A 53 -10.18 -10.97 6.40
N LEU A 54 -10.40 -9.98 5.54
CA LEU A 54 -9.67 -8.71 5.60
C LEU A 54 -10.01 -7.90 6.85
N VAL A 55 -11.29 -7.80 7.20
CA VAL A 55 -11.75 -7.10 8.41
C VAL A 55 -11.12 -7.72 9.66
N ASN A 56 -11.06 -9.04 9.75
CA ASN A 56 -10.45 -9.74 10.87
C ASN A 56 -8.93 -9.49 10.99
N LEU A 57 -8.23 -9.23 9.88
CA LEU A 57 -6.80 -8.90 9.90
C LEU A 57 -6.50 -7.51 10.48
N PHE A 58 -7.48 -6.59 10.49
CA PHE A 58 -7.35 -5.24 11.06
C PHE A 58 -8.01 -5.10 12.44
N ASP A 59 -8.54 -6.19 13.00
CA ASP A 59 -9.02 -6.21 14.38
C ASP A 59 -7.87 -6.46 15.36
N LYS A 60 -7.46 -5.41 16.06
CA LYS A 60 -6.39 -5.45 17.08
C LYS A 60 -6.56 -6.58 18.10
N LYS A 61 -7.80 -6.94 18.46
CA LYS A 61 -8.06 -8.00 19.45
C LYS A 61 -7.82 -9.40 18.90
N LYS A 62 -7.81 -9.55 17.58
CA LYS A 62 -7.62 -10.83 16.88
C LYS A 62 -6.19 -11.06 16.43
N ILE A 63 -5.25 -10.15 16.69
CA ILE A 63 -3.83 -10.25 16.29
C ILE A 63 -2.95 -10.66 17.48
N PRO A 64 -2.69 -11.96 17.70
CA PRO A 64 -1.82 -12.45 18.77
C PRO A 64 -0.37 -11.99 18.66
N TYR A 65 0.30 -12.18 17.51
CA TYR A 65 1.71 -11.81 17.34
C TYR A 65 1.96 -10.76 16.26
N GLY A 66 1.14 -10.71 15.22
CA GLY A 66 1.31 -9.77 14.11
C GLY A 66 0.77 -10.35 12.81
N LEU A 67 1.02 -9.63 11.72
CA LEU A 67 0.66 -10.03 10.37
C LEU A 67 1.88 -10.57 9.64
N SER A 68 1.70 -11.66 8.92
CA SER A 68 2.63 -12.15 7.91
C SER A 68 2.09 -11.79 6.53
N VAL A 69 2.92 -11.10 5.77
CA VAL A 69 2.59 -10.60 4.43
C VAL A 69 3.47 -11.33 3.42
N LYS A 70 2.85 -11.92 2.41
CA LYS A 70 3.53 -12.45 1.23
C LYS A 70 3.06 -11.72 -0.01
N ILE A 71 3.99 -11.21 -0.80
CA ILE A 71 3.70 -10.55 -2.08
C ILE A 71 4.41 -11.28 -3.20
N VAL A 72 3.65 -11.73 -4.19
CA VAL A 72 4.15 -12.34 -5.42
C VAL A 72 3.95 -11.37 -6.57
N PHE A 73 5.01 -10.71 -6.99
CA PHE A 73 4.99 -9.79 -8.13
C PHE A 73 5.12 -10.56 -9.44
N ARG A 74 4.32 -10.20 -10.44
CA ARG A 74 4.42 -10.71 -11.81
C ARG A 74 4.68 -9.55 -12.75
N PHE A 75 5.82 -9.59 -13.43
CA PHE A 75 6.20 -8.60 -14.44
C PHE A 75 6.34 -9.27 -15.80
N SER A 76 5.89 -8.58 -16.84
CA SER A 76 6.13 -9.00 -18.21
C SER A 76 7.53 -8.56 -18.62
N VAL A 77 8.16 -9.38 -19.45
CA VAL A 77 9.47 -9.08 -20.02
C VAL A 77 9.24 -8.63 -21.47
N LYS A 78 9.73 -7.45 -21.84
CA LYS A 78 9.63 -6.95 -23.22
C LYS A 78 10.61 -7.66 -24.17
N ASN A 79 11.70 -8.20 -23.63
CA ASN A 79 12.69 -8.93 -24.39
C ASN A 79 13.12 -10.17 -23.59
N PRO A 80 12.91 -11.41 -24.09
CA PRO A 80 13.31 -12.65 -23.42
C PRO A 80 14.78 -12.67 -22.99
N ASN A 81 15.65 -11.92 -23.67
CA ASN A 81 17.09 -11.82 -23.40
C ASN A 81 17.46 -10.82 -22.29
N ASP A 82 16.51 -10.04 -21.76
CA ASP A 82 16.80 -9.12 -20.66
C ASP A 82 17.14 -9.88 -19.38
N ASN A 83 18.37 -9.67 -18.88
CA ASN A 83 18.87 -10.35 -17.68
C ASN A 83 17.88 -10.15 -16.51
N PRO A 84 17.36 -11.25 -15.90
CA PRO A 84 16.43 -11.15 -14.78
C PRO A 84 16.97 -10.37 -13.58
N PHE A 85 18.28 -10.23 -13.46
CA PHE A 85 18.96 -9.62 -12.32
C PHE A 85 19.26 -8.13 -12.43
N TYR A 86 19.32 -7.55 -13.63
CA TYR A 86 20.02 -6.27 -13.78
C TYR A 86 19.31 -5.16 -14.54
N THR A 87 18.31 -5.42 -15.39
CA THR A 87 17.98 -4.38 -16.40
C THR A 87 16.93 -3.34 -15.99
N LEU A 88 15.95 -3.65 -15.13
CA LEU A 88 14.83 -2.71 -14.86
C LEU A 88 14.20 -2.93 -13.48
N ARG A 89 14.96 -3.36 -12.47
CA ARG A 89 14.38 -3.75 -11.17
C ARG A 89 13.91 -2.50 -10.39
N PRO A 90 12.60 -2.22 -10.27
CA PRO A 90 12.14 -1.41 -9.15
C PRO A 90 12.61 -2.08 -7.86
N ASP A 91 13.14 -1.27 -6.96
CA ASP A 91 13.51 -1.66 -5.60
C ASP A 91 12.30 -2.36 -4.95
N ILE A 92 12.47 -3.64 -4.61
CA ILE A 92 11.37 -4.51 -4.13
C ILE A 92 10.77 -3.91 -2.85
N ASP A 93 11.59 -3.26 -2.04
CA ASP A 93 11.16 -2.61 -0.80
C ASP A 93 10.21 -1.44 -1.09
N ASN A 94 10.48 -0.68 -2.16
CA ASN A 94 9.60 0.41 -2.57
C ASN A 94 8.30 -0.11 -3.20
N LEU A 95 8.33 -1.26 -3.91
CA LEU A 95 7.12 -1.91 -4.40
C LEU A 95 6.24 -2.41 -3.25
N PHE A 96 6.86 -3.06 -2.27
CA PHE A 96 6.21 -3.52 -1.04
C PHE A 96 5.56 -2.34 -0.31
N LYS A 97 6.33 -1.27 -0.10
CA LYS A 97 5.83 -0.06 0.57
C LYS A 97 4.60 0.52 -0.13
N GLY A 98 4.64 0.62 -1.46
CA GLY A 98 3.49 1.12 -2.22
C GLY A 98 2.21 0.28 -2.01
N ILE A 99 2.34 -1.04 -1.94
CA ILE A 99 1.19 -1.94 -1.72
C ILE A 99 0.71 -1.87 -0.27
N ILE A 100 1.63 -1.90 0.70
CA ILE A 100 1.29 -1.99 2.13
C ILE A 100 0.79 -0.66 2.66
N ASP A 101 1.39 0.47 2.28
CA ASP A 101 0.87 1.79 2.62
C ASP A 101 -0.58 1.94 2.12
N SER A 102 -0.86 1.53 0.89
CA SER A 102 -2.22 1.57 0.33
C SER A 102 -3.19 0.66 1.06
N LEU A 103 -2.77 -0.55 1.44
CA LEU A 103 -3.58 -1.48 2.21
C LEU A 103 -3.95 -0.89 3.57
N PHE A 104 -2.98 -0.33 4.31
CA PHE A 104 -3.20 0.26 5.63
C PHE A 104 -3.93 1.62 5.57
N GLN A 105 -3.95 2.28 4.41
CA GLN A 105 -4.73 3.49 4.17
C GLN A 105 -6.14 3.21 3.61
N SER A 106 -6.47 1.94 3.34
CA SER A 106 -7.82 1.57 2.92
C SER A 106 -8.85 1.77 4.05
N LYS A 107 -10.11 1.99 3.67
CA LYS A 107 -11.27 2.16 4.55
C LYS A 107 -11.41 1.04 5.58
N VAL A 108 -10.91 -0.16 5.28
CA VAL A 108 -10.98 -1.32 6.17
C VAL A 108 -10.19 -1.07 7.46
N ASN A 109 -9.09 -0.33 7.36
CA ASN A 109 -8.24 0.04 8.48
C ASN A 109 -8.48 1.47 8.99
N GLN A 110 -9.26 2.30 8.30
CA GLN A 110 -9.54 3.66 8.73
C GLN A 110 -10.77 3.71 9.66
N VAL A 111 -10.72 4.56 10.67
CA VAL A 111 -11.84 4.87 11.57
C VAL A 111 -11.93 6.38 11.70
N LEU A 112 -13.15 6.91 11.57
CA LEU A 112 -13.40 8.34 11.77
C LEU A 112 -12.97 8.74 13.19
N ASP A 113 -12.14 9.77 13.28
CA ASP A 113 -11.53 10.27 14.51
C ASP A 113 -11.68 11.79 14.62
N GLY A 114 -12.86 12.29 14.25
CA GLY A 114 -13.21 13.70 14.33
C GLY A 114 -12.95 14.44 13.02
N ILE A 115 -12.50 15.69 13.15
CA ILE A 115 -12.32 16.66 12.06
C ILE A 115 -10.84 17.04 12.00
N GLU A 116 -10.31 17.23 10.79
CA GLU A 116 -8.95 17.73 10.58
C GLU A 116 -8.81 19.13 11.18
N THR A 117 -7.70 19.36 11.88
CA THR A 117 -7.44 20.66 12.53
C THR A 117 -6.10 21.23 12.10
N ASP A 118 -6.03 22.55 12.03
CA ASP A 118 -4.77 23.26 11.80
C ASP A 118 -3.84 23.18 13.03
N LYS A 119 -2.64 23.77 12.92
CA LYS A 119 -1.66 23.78 14.02
C LYS A 119 -2.15 24.50 15.30
N ASN A 120 -3.21 25.29 15.19
CA ASN A 120 -3.81 26.05 16.29
C ASN A 120 -5.08 25.36 16.83
N GLY A 121 -5.48 24.21 16.28
CA GLY A 121 -6.66 23.46 16.67
C GLY A 121 -7.97 23.93 16.01
N ASN A 122 -7.91 24.77 14.99
CA ASN A 122 -9.11 25.20 14.26
C ASN A 122 -9.51 24.15 13.20
N PRO A 123 -10.81 23.86 13.02
CA PRO A 123 -11.28 22.96 11.95
C PRO A 123 -10.81 23.41 10.56
N ILE A 124 -10.39 22.45 9.75
CA ILE A 124 -10.09 22.67 8.33
C ILE A 124 -11.35 22.37 7.52
N HIS A 125 -11.72 23.31 6.65
CA HIS A 125 -12.89 23.18 5.78
C HIS A 125 -12.48 22.94 4.33
N ASP A 126 -13.34 22.23 3.58
CA ASP A 126 -13.22 22.08 2.13
C ASP A 126 -13.57 23.38 1.38
N GLU A 127 -13.49 23.35 0.05
CA GLU A 127 -13.83 24.50 -0.81
C GLU A 127 -15.31 24.93 -0.74
N PHE A 128 -16.16 24.09 -0.12
CA PHE A 128 -17.60 24.33 0.08
C PHE A 128 -17.93 24.72 1.53
N GLY A 129 -16.94 24.81 2.42
CA GLY A 129 -17.11 25.14 3.83
C GLY A 129 -17.51 23.96 4.72
N ASN A 130 -17.44 22.72 4.25
CA ASN A 130 -17.69 21.54 5.07
C ASN A 130 -16.43 21.11 5.84
N ASP A 131 -16.62 20.61 7.06
CA ASP A 131 -15.55 20.04 7.86
C ASP A 131 -14.90 18.83 7.19
N ILE A 132 -13.57 18.83 7.09
CA ILE A 132 -12.83 17.70 6.53
C ILE A 132 -12.69 16.60 7.61
N PRO A 133 -13.18 15.37 7.37
CA PRO A 133 -13.09 14.29 8.36
C PRO A 133 -11.64 13.85 8.59
N HIS A 134 -11.25 13.69 9.85
CA HIS A 134 -10.00 13.08 10.25
C HIS A 134 -10.18 11.57 10.42
N PHE A 135 -9.24 10.78 9.92
CA PHE A 135 -9.27 9.32 10.07
C PHE A 135 -8.00 8.81 10.74
N LYS A 136 -8.16 7.87 11.67
CA LYS A 136 -7.07 7.12 12.28
C LYS A 136 -7.06 5.67 11.81
N GLN A 137 -5.88 5.06 11.85
CA GLN A 137 -5.71 3.64 11.58
C GLN A 137 -6.10 2.77 12.79
N ARG A 138 -6.78 1.64 12.57
CA ARG A 138 -7.10 0.65 13.62
C ARG A 138 -5.85 -0.04 14.13
N ILE A 139 -4.99 -0.41 13.18
CA ILE A 139 -3.66 -0.92 13.43
C ILE A 139 -2.66 -0.24 12.48
N ASP A 140 -1.44 -0.10 12.98
CA ASP A 140 -0.33 0.47 12.25
C ASP A 140 0.46 -0.62 11.49
N ASP A 141 1.20 -0.22 10.46
CA ASP A 141 2.00 -1.12 9.61
C ASP A 141 3.11 -1.84 10.40
N SER A 142 3.50 -1.30 11.56
CA SER A 142 4.34 -1.95 12.58
C SER A 142 3.80 -3.30 13.07
N ARG A 143 2.53 -3.64 12.79
CA ARG A 143 1.98 -4.98 13.04
C ARG A 143 2.40 -6.02 12.01
N VAL A 144 3.00 -5.65 10.89
CA VAL A 144 3.61 -6.59 9.94
C VAL A 144 4.97 -7.02 10.48
N VAL A 145 5.06 -8.27 10.96
CA VAL A 145 6.27 -8.80 11.62
C VAL A 145 7.03 -9.83 10.77
N HIS A 146 6.43 -10.28 9.66
CA HIS A 146 7.09 -11.15 8.69
C HIS A 146 6.69 -10.78 7.28
N THR A 147 7.68 -10.61 6.40
CA THR A 147 7.50 -10.29 4.99
C THR A 147 8.17 -11.34 4.12
N GLU A 148 7.44 -11.85 3.12
CA GLU A 148 7.97 -12.70 2.07
C GLU A 148 7.69 -12.03 0.72
N MET A 149 8.71 -11.84 -0.11
CA MET A 149 8.58 -11.14 -1.39
C MET A 149 9.17 -11.98 -2.50
N LEU A 150 8.34 -12.33 -3.48
CA LEU A 150 8.72 -13.13 -4.63
C LEU A 150 8.51 -12.32 -5.90
N LYS A 151 9.49 -12.35 -6.80
CA LYS A 151 9.39 -11.74 -8.13
C LYS A 151 9.39 -12.83 -9.18
N LEU A 152 8.29 -12.93 -9.92
CA LEU A 152 8.13 -13.83 -11.04
C LEU A 152 8.20 -13.05 -12.35
N LYS A 153 8.90 -13.63 -13.33
CA LYS A 153 8.79 -13.21 -14.72
C LYS A 153 7.67 -14.01 -15.38
N ALA A 154 6.72 -13.30 -15.97
CA ALA A 154 5.75 -13.89 -16.85
C ALA A 154 6.31 -13.93 -18.28
N THR A 155 6.02 -14.99 -19.03
CA THR A 155 6.08 -14.95 -20.49
C THR A 155 5.09 -13.89 -21.01
N GLU A 156 5.25 -13.46 -22.26
CA GLU A 156 4.53 -12.32 -22.86
C GLU A 156 2.98 -12.38 -22.74
N GLU A 157 2.42 -13.55 -22.41
CA GLU A 157 0.98 -13.79 -22.33
C GLU A 157 0.36 -13.64 -20.92
N SER A 158 1.14 -13.60 -19.83
CA SER A 158 0.53 -13.43 -18.50
C SER A 158 0.39 -11.97 -18.09
N PRO A 159 -0.77 -11.54 -17.56
CA PRO A 159 -0.98 -10.16 -17.17
C PRO A 159 -0.04 -9.75 -16.02
N GLU A 160 0.52 -8.54 -16.12
CA GLU A 160 1.30 -7.94 -15.03
C GLU A 160 0.42 -7.71 -13.80
N GLY A 161 1.01 -7.81 -12.62
CA GLY A 161 0.25 -7.66 -11.39
C GLY A 161 1.00 -8.10 -10.14
N PHE A 162 0.25 -8.22 -9.06
CA PHE A 162 0.75 -8.87 -7.86
C PHE A 162 -0.32 -9.74 -7.22
N THR A 163 0.11 -10.70 -6.42
CA THR A 163 -0.77 -11.43 -5.49
C THR A 163 -0.30 -11.13 -4.08
N LEU A 164 -1.21 -10.57 -3.27
CA LEU A 164 -1.01 -10.30 -1.86
C LEU A 164 -1.67 -11.42 -1.06
N ILE A 165 -0.94 -11.97 -0.11
CA ILE A 165 -1.46 -12.91 0.88
C ILE A 165 -1.12 -12.33 2.25
N VAL A 166 -2.13 -12.16 3.09
CA VAL A 166 -1.96 -11.67 4.47
C VAL A 166 -2.59 -12.67 5.41
N ARG A 167 -1.84 -13.06 6.44
CA ARG A 167 -2.29 -13.97 7.48
C ARG A 167 -1.88 -13.46 8.85
N ASN A 168 -2.60 -13.95 9.85
CA ASN A 168 -2.33 -13.63 11.23
C ASN A 168 -1.34 -14.64 11.83
N LEU A 169 -0.23 -14.16 12.35
CA LEU A 169 0.76 -15.01 13.02
C LEU A 169 0.29 -15.33 14.43
N GLY A 170 0.18 -16.62 14.74
CA GLY A 170 -0.28 -17.12 16.04
C GLY A 170 -1.64 -17.78 16.03
N LEU A 171 -2.44 -17.59 14.97
CA LEU A 171 -3.67 -18.38 14.76
C LEU A 171 -3.38 -19.74 14.11
N GLU A 172 -2.22 -19.89 13.47
CA GLU A 172 -1.78 -21.12 12.80
C GLU A 172 -0.84 -21.99 13.69
N ALA A 173 -0.64 -21.61 14.96
CA ALA A 173 0.31 -22.25 15.89
C ALA A 173 -0.33 -22.85 17.15
N ILE A 174 -1.61 -23.20 17.09
CA ILE A 174 -2.26 -24.14 18.03
C ILE A 174 -3.05 -25.15 17.20
N SER A 175 -2.33 -26.07 16.55
CA SER A 175 -2.84 -27.35 16.09
C SER A 175 -1.69 -28.35 16.06
#